data_AF-A0A8E2U5I8-F1
#
_entry.id   AF-A0A8E2U5I8-F1
#
_cell.length_a   1.000
_cell.length_b   1.000
_cell.length_c   1.000
_cell.angle_alpha   90.00
_cell.angle_beta   90.00
_cell.angle_gamma   90.00
#
_symmetry.space_group_name_H-M   'P 1'
#
loop_
_entity.id
_entity.type
_entity.pdbx_description
1 polymer ?
#
loop_
_entity_poly.entity_id
_entity_poly.type
_entity_poly.pdbx_seq_one_letter_code
_entity_poly.pdbx_strand_id
1 'polypeptide(L)'
;MNDPIADRAIQLMDLAGLAAFAETGTKEYFRWQNVKRGRARVGTQEIEELGKLFPSYRWWLITGEVMPEVGQTSPEYDEANKNLSPPSAG
;
A
#
# COMPACT_ATOMS: atom_id res chain seq x y z
N MET A 1 -19.57 -0.05 4.77
CA MET A 1 -19.40 0.45 3.39
C MET A 1 -18.05 -0.08 2.96
N ASN A 2 -17.98 -1.00 1.99
CA ASN A 2 -16.69 -1.45 1.45
C ASN A 2 -16.11 -0.27 0.66
N ASP A 3 -14.92 0.18 1.04
CA ASP A 3 -14.15 1.16 0.27
C ASP A 3 -12.86 0.46 -0.18
N PRO A 4 -12.88 -0.19 -1.36
CA PRO A 4 -11.75 -1.01 -1.80
C PRO A 4 -10.46 -0.22 -1.95
N ILE A 5 -10.53 1.08 -2.26
CA ILE A 5 -9.35 1.95 -2.30
C ILE A 5 -8.80 2.13 -0.89
N ALA A 6 -9.67 2.40 0.09
CA ALA A 6 -9.24 2.53 1.47
C ALA A 6 -8.63 1.23 2.02
N ASP A 7 -9.18 0.07 1.69
CA ASP A 7 -8.65 -1.23 2.12
C ASP A 7 -7.22 -1.45 1.59
N ARG A 8 -6.98 -1.17 0.30
CA ARG A 8 -5.65 -1.24 -0.32
C ARG A 8 -4.69 -0.21 0.28
N ALA A 9 -5.16 1.00 0.55
CA ALA A 9 -4.34 2.03 1.19
C ALA A 9 -3.91 1.61 2.60
N ILE A 10 -4.82 1.02 3.40
CA ILE A 10 -4.52 0.49 4.73
C ILE A 10 -3.50 -0.65 4.63
N GLN A 11 -3.64 -1.55 3.65
CA GLN A 11 -2.66 -2.61 3.42
C GLN A 11 -1.25 -2.06 3.16
N LEU A 12 -1.12 -0.99 2.36
CA LEU A 12 0.18 -0.34 2.15
C LEU A 12 0.70 0.38 3.40
N MET A 13 -0.18 0.97 4.22
CA MET A 13 0.21 1.53 5.52
C MET A 13 0.70 0.45 6.50
N ASP A 14 0.16 -0.77 6.43
CA ASP A 14 0.64 -1.92 7.20
C ASP A 14 2.03 -2.36 6.75
N LEU A 15 2.26 -2.43 5.44
CA LEU A 15 3.55 -2.80 4.87
C LEU A 15 4.65 -1.77 5.18
N ALA A 16 4.34 -0.47 5.09
CA ALA A 16 5.31 0.60 5.35
C ALA A 16 5.56 0.85 6.84
N GLY A 17 4.52 0.70 7.67
CA GLY A 17 4.49 1.24 9.02
C GLY A 17 4.27 2.76 9.06
N LEU A 18 3.63 3.25 10.12
CA LEU A 18 3.22 4.66 10.22
C LEU A 18 4.39 5.65 10.27
N ALA A 19 5.55 5.21 10.78
CA ALA A 19 6.75 6.04 10.86
C ALA A 19 7.32 6.42 9.48
N ALA A 20 6.93 5.71 8.41
CA ALA A 20 7.31 6.05 7.04
C ALA A 20 6.66 7.35 6.53
N PHE A 21 5.56 7.79 7.16
CA PHE A 21 4.78 8.95 6.70
C PHE A 21 4.87 10.16 7.61
N ALA A 22 5.22 9.97 8.88
CA ALA A 22 5.33 11.04 9.86
C ALA A 22 6.14 10.61 11.09
N GLU A 23 6.79 11.58 11.74
CA GLU A 23 7.48 11.36 13.01
C GLU A 23 6.46 11.06 14.13
N THR A 24 6.79 10.09 14.99
CA THR A 24 5.93 9.66 16.10
C THR A 24 5.57 10.83 17.03
N GLY A 25 4.29 10.95 17.37
CA GLY A 25 3.80 11.99 18.28
C GLY A 25 3.43 13.32 17.60
N THR A 26 3.66 13.45 16.29
CA THR A 26 3.19 14.60 15.51
C THR A 26 1.70 14.49 15.18
N LYS A 27 1.09 15.63 14.83
CA LYS A 27 -0.31 15.69 14.38
C LYS A 27 -0.53 14.81 13.14
N GLU A 28 0.43 14.83 12.23
CA GLU A 28 0.46 14.06 10.99
C GLU A 28 0.49 12.56 11.32
N TYR A 29 1.31 12.13 12.27
CA TYR A 29 1.34 10.74 12.72
C TYR A 29 -0.01 10.29 13.29
N PHE A 30 -0.65 11.12 14.13
CA PHE A 30 -2.00 10.81 14.63
C PHE A 30 -3.06 10.78 13.52
N ARG A 31 -2.93 11.62 12.48
CA ARG A 31 -3.79 11.57 11.30
C ARG A 31 -3.65 10.23 10.58
N TRP A 32 -2.43 9.79 10.26
CA TRP A 32 -2.17 8.48 9.65
C TRP A 32 -2.66 7.32 10.53
N GLN A 33 -2.47 7.41 11.85
CA GLN A 33 -2.98 6.44 12.80
C GLN A 33 -4.52 6.35 12.78
N ASN A 34 -5.21 7.49 12.68
CA ASN A 34 -6.67 7.53 12.60
C ASN A 34 -7.20 6.98 11.28
N VAL A 35 -6.51 7.25 10.16
CA VAL A 35 -6.85 6.65 8.85
C VAL A 35 -6.73 5.13 8.92
N LYS A 36 -5.57 4.63 9.36
CA LYS A 36 -5.31 3.19 9.48
C LYS A 36 -6.35 2.48 10.36
N ARG A 37 -6.87 3.16 11.39
CA ARG A 37 -7.90 2.63 12.30
C ARG A 37 -9.34 2.83 11.81
N GLY A 38 -9.55 3.36 10.60
CA GLY A 38 -10.87 3.65 10.06
C GLY A 38 -11.63 4.78 10.79
N ARG A 39 -10.94 5.55 11.64
CA ARG A 39 -11.50 6.70 12.37
C ARG A 39 -11.51 7.97 11.51
N ALA A 40 -10.77 7.97 10.41
CA ALA A 40 -10.78 9.00 9.39
C ALA A 40 -10.74 8.35 8.01
N ARG A 41 -11.37 8.99 7.02
CA ARG A 41 -11.34 8.49 5.63
C ARG A 41 -9.95 8.67 5.01
N VAL A 42 -9.62 7.76 4.10
CA VAL A 42 -8.52 7.91 3.15
C VAL A 42 -8.90 9.01 2.17
N GLY A 43 -8.04 10.01 2.02
CA GLY A 43 -8.19 11.11 1.07
C GLY A 43 -7.07 11.13 0.05
N THR A 44 -7.04 12.19 -0.76
CA THR A 44 -6.02 12.37 -1.81
C THR A 44 -4.60 12.42 -1.23
N GLN A 45 -4.40 13.06 -0.08
CA GLN A 45 -3.11 13.13 0.59
C GLN A 45 -2.53 11.74 0.86
N GLU A 46 -3.34 10.83 1.41
CA GLU A 46 -2.86 9.48 1.70
C GLU A 46 -2.55 8.70 0.42
N ILE A 47 -3.37 8.82 -0.62
CA ILE A 47 -3.11 8.18 -1.91
C ILE A 47 -1.84 8.70 -2.57
N GLU A 48 -1.58 10.01 -2.51
CA GLU A 48 -0.37 10.62 -3.07
C GLU A 48 0.90 10.15 -2.34
N GLU A 49 0.90 10.18 -1.00
CA GLU A 49 2.05 9.74 -0.21
C GLU A 49 2.32 8.24 -0.35
N LEU A 50 1.27 7.42 -0.36
CA LEU A 50 1.38 5.99 -0.63
C LEU A 50 1.92 5.73 -2.04
N GLY A 51 1.45 6.48 -3.04
CA GLY A 51 1.94 6.37 -4.41
C GLY A 51 3.41 6.78 -4.55
N LYS A 52 3.90 7.73 -3.75
CA LYS A 52 5.33 8.09 -3.72
C LYS A 52 6.17 6.95 -3.12
N LEU A 53 5.70 6.37 -2.02
CA LEU A 53 6.42 5.32 -1.30
C LEU A 53 6.40 3.97 -2.03
N PHE A 54 5.30 3.66 -2.72
CA PHE A 54 5.09 2.42 -3.46
C PHE A 54 4.80 2.68 -4.95
N PRO A 55 5.80 3.13 -5.73
CA PRO A 55 5.59 3.51 -7.13
C PRO A 55 5.10 2.36 -8.01
N SER A 56 5.51 1.12 -7.73
CA SER A 56 5.06 -0.08 -8.45
C SER A 56 3.61 -0.45 -8.15
N TYR A 57 3.01 0.08 -7.07
CA TYR A 57 1.65 -0.28 -6.67
C TYR A 57 0.63 0.81 -6.97
N ARG A 58 0.99 1.87 -7.73
CA ARG A 58 0.10 3.01 -7.98
C ARG A 58 -1.16 2.62 -8.75
N TRP A 59 -1.00 1.85 -9.83
CA TRP A 59 -2.13 1.38 -10.62
C TRP A 59 -3.05 0.54 -9.75
N TRP A 60 -2.48 -0.47 -9.08
CA TRP A 60 -3.21 -1.35 -8.19
C TRP A 60 -3.87 -0.61 -7.03
N LEU A 61 -3.27 0.43 -6.45
CA LEU A 61 -3.85 1.21 -5.36
C LEU A 61 -5.14 1.93 -5.79
N ILE A 62 -5.21 2.37 -7.05
CA ILE A 62 -6.33 3.16 -7.58
C ILE A 62 -7.37 2.24 -8.22
N THR A 63 -6.97 1.39 -9.16
CA THR A 63 -7.88 0.60 -10.02
C THR A 63 -8.22 -0.77 -9.46
N GLY A 64 -7.27 -1.39 -8.75
CA GLY A 64 -7.39 -2.73 -8.17
C GLY A 64 -6.86 -3.81 -9.11
N GLU A 65 -6.40 -3.40 -10.27
CA GLU A 65 -5.82 -4.24 -11.30
C GLU A 65 -4.29 -4.18 -11.23
N VAL A 66 -3.63 -5.08 -11.95
CA VAL A 66 -2.17 -5.10 -12.12
C VAL A 66 -1.84 -5.06 -13.61
N MET A 67 -0.71 -4.43 -13.95
CA MET A 67 -0.07 -4.44 -15.26
C MET A 67 1.42 -4.82 -15.09
N PRO A 68 1.73 -6.10 -14.78
CA PRO A 68 3.09 -6.53 -14.47
C PRO A 68 4.11 -6.24 -15.57
N GLU A 69 3.68 -6.23 -16.82
CA GLU A 69 4.48 -5.95 -18.01
C GLU A 69 5.09 -4.54 -18.04
N VAL A 70 4.50 -3.59 -17.29
CA VAL A 70 5.04 -2.24 -17.10
C VAL A 70 5.47 -1.97 -15.66
N GLY A 71 5.66 -3.03 -14.87
CA GLY A 71 6.11 -2.94 -13.47
C GLY A 71 5.06 -2.36 -12.51
N GLN A 72 3.79 -2.34 -12.89
CA GLN A 72 2.69 -1.95 -12.02
C GLN A 72 2.03 -3.21 -11.43
N THR A 73 2.42 -3.58 -10.22
CA THR A 73 2.02 -4.84 -9.58
C THR A 73 1.22 -4.58 -8.30
N SER A 74 1.00 -5.62 -7.51
CA SER A 74 0.37 -5.55 -6.20
C SER A 74 1.20 -6.33 -5.17
N PRO A 75 1.05 -6.04 -3.86
CA PRO A 75 1.70 -6.84 -2.82
C PRO A 75 1.42 -8.34 -2.95
N GLU A 76 0.18 -8.72 -3.27
CA GLU A 76 -0.22 -10.12 -3.45
C GLU A 76 0.46 -10.77 -4.66
N TYR A 77 0.50 -10.07 -5.81
CA TYR A 77 1.17 -10.54 -7.02
C TYR A 77 2.67 -10.77 -6.78
N ASP A 78 3.33 -9.83 -6.09
CA ASP A 78 4.76 -9.90 -5.80
C ASP A 78 5.07 -11.04 -4.80
N GLU A 79 4.24 -11.24 -3.78
CA GLU A 79 4.38 -12.36 -2.84
C GLU A 79 4.17 -13.72 -3.54
N ALA A 80 3.16 -13.84 -4.41
CA ALA A 80 2.93 -15.06 -5.18
C ALA A 80 4.14 -15.38 -6.08
N ASN A 81 4.69 -14.37 -6.77
CA ASN A 81 5.84 -14.56 -7.66
C ASN A 81 7.14 -14.92 -6.95
N LYS A 82 7.41 -14.38 -5.75
CA LYS A 82 8.58 -14.79 -4.95
C LYS A 82 8.54 -16.28 -4.61
N ASN A 83 7.35 -16.79 -4.28
CA ASN A 83 7.13 -18.18 -3.90
C ASN A 83 7.22 -19.18 -5.08
N LEU A 84 7.29 -18.70 -6.33
CA LEU A 84 7.49 -19.52 -7.52
C LEU A 84 8.98 -19.79 -7.86
N SER A 85 9.92 -19.33 -7.02
CA SER A 85 11.34 -19.65 -7.18
C SER A 85 11.54 -21.19 -7.32
N PRO A 86 12.18 -21.67 -8.40
CA PRO A 86 12.22 -23.10 -8.71
C PRO A 86 13.01 -23.88 -7.64
N PRO A 87 12.69 -25.15 -7.37
CA PRO A 87 13.58 -26.01 -6.61
C PRO A 87 14.92 -26.04 -7.35
N SER A 88 16.00 -25.74 -6.61
CA SER A 88 17.38 -25.88 -7.07
C SER A 88 17.52 -27.22 -7.82
N ALA A 89 17.68 -27.16 -9.14
CA ALA A 89 18.12 -28.31 -9.92
C ALA A 89 19.57 -28.53 -9.53
N GLY A 90 19.79 -29.48 -8.62
CA GLY A 90 21.10 -29.95 -8.19
C GLY A 90 21.82 -30.78 -9.24
#